data_AF-A0AAN8ZPB0-F1
#
_entry.id   AF-A0AAN8ZPB0-F1
#
_cell.length_a   1.000
_cell.length_b   1.000
_cell.length_c   1.000
_cell.angle_alpha   90.00
_cell.angle_beta   90.00
_cell.angle_gamma   90.00
#
_symmetry.space_group_name_H-M   'P 1'
#
loop_
_entity.id
_entity.type
_entity.pdbx_description
1 polymer ?
#
loop_
_entity_poly.entity_id
_entity_poly.type
_entity_poly.pdbx_seq_one_letter_code
_entity_poly.pdbx_strand_id
1 'polypeptide(L)'
;MDDSCAVCADTLEWVAYGSCGHRDVCSTCVIRLRFICDDRRCCICKSDSNLIFVTKALGDYTRTINDFSLFPSQPREGRAGPYWYHEDTQAYFDDLEQYRMIKAMCKLSCSVCDQMDEHHQPPNDNSKRRPKFRNIEQLKGHLYHRHKLFMCSLCLEGRKIFICEQKLYTRSQLNKHIKTGTSEVDGDESDRGGFSGHPFCQFCKSPFYGENELYSHMSSDHYTCHLCQRQHPGQYEYHKNYDDLEAR
;
A
#
# COMPACT_ATOMS: atom_id res chain seq x y z
N MET A 1 -24.47 -8.34 -13.74
CA MET A 1 -23.02 -8.27 -13.97
C MET A 1 -22.47 -7.55 -12.78
N ASP A 2 -21.54 -8.17 -12.05
CA ASP A 2 -21.15 -7.69 -10.74
C ASP A 2 -20.52 -6.30 -10.85
N ASP A 3 -21.16 -5.29 -10.25
CA ASP A 3 -20.64 -3.93 -10.09
C ASP A 3 -19.50 -3.90 -9.06
N SER A 4 -18.64 -4.92 -9.03
CA SER A 4 -17.57 -5.11 -8.07
C SER A 4 -16.19 -5.09 -8.72
N CYS A 5 -15.23 -4.55 -7.99
CA CYS A 5 -13.85 -4.45 -8.43
C CYS A 5 -13.21 -5.84 -8.49
N ALA A 6 -12.63 -6.20 -9.64
CA ALA A 6 -11.91 -7.47 -9.82
C ALA A 6 -10.67 -7.64 -8.93
N VAL A 7 -10.25 -6.58 -8.21
CA VAL A 7 -9.09 -6.60 -7.31
C VAL A 7 -9.50 -6.62 -5.85
N CYS A 8 -10.34 -5.68 -5.40
CA CYS A 8 -10.72 -5.55 -3.99
C CYS A 8 -12.13 -6.06 -3.66
N ALA A 9 -12.91 -6.50 -4.67
CA ALA A 9 -14.31 -6.91 -4.54
C ALA A 9 -15.29 -5.84 -4.03
N ASP A 10 -14.83 -4.61 -3.74
CA ASP A 10 -15.70 -3.48 -3.41
C ASP A 10 -16.50 -2.99 -4.62
N THR A 11 -17.62 -2.32 -4.36
CA THR A 11 -18.46 -1.70 -5.40
C THR A 11 -17.69 -0.70 -6.27
N LEU A 12 -17.90 -0.76 -7.59
CA LEU A 12 -17.30 0.16 -8.56
C LEU A 12 -18.04 1.50 -8.58
N GLU A 13 -17.59 2.45 -7.75
CA GLU A 13 -18.05 3.85 -7.83
C GLU A 13 -17.23 4.66 -8.85
N TRP A 14 -15.93 4.40 -8.91
CA TRP A 14 -14.98 5.06 -9.79
C TRP A 14 -14.09 4.02 -10.44
N VAL A 15 -13.95 4.06 -11.76
CA VAL A 15 -13.11 3.15 -12.52
C VAL A 15 -11.92 3.87 -13.10
N ALA A 16 -10.83 3.13 -13.32
CA ALA A 16 -9.66 3.62 -14.02
C ALA A 16 -9.27 2.63 -15.11
N TYR A 17 -9.04 3.13 -16.33
CA TYR A 17 -8.73 2.28 -17.47
C TYR A 17 -7.74 2.96 -18.44
N GLY A 18 -7.01 2.13 -19.17
CA GLY A 18 -6.10 2.55 -20.23
C GLY A 18 -6.73 2.45 -21.62
N SER A 19 -5.93 2.58 -22.66
CA SER A 19 -6.37 2.40 -24.06
C SER A 19 -6.95 1.01 -24.35
N CYS A 20 -6.65 0.00 -23.52
CA CYS A 20 -7.26 -1.33 -23.59
C CYS A 20 -8.75 -1.36 -23.19
N GLY A 21 -9.28 -0.32 -22.54
CA GLY A 21 -10.71 -0.18 -22.25
C GLY A 21 -11.27 -1.03 -21.11
N HIS A 22 -10.48 -1.91 -20.47
CA HIS A 22 -10.94 -2.71 -19.32
C HIS A 22 -11.27 -1.83 -18.11
N ARG A 23 -12.52 -1.92 -17.63
CA ARG A 23 -13.10 -1.04 -16.61
C ARG A 23 -13.53 -1.77 -15.34
N ASP A 24 -13.12 -3.02 -15.19
CA ASP A 24 -13.54 -3.92 -14.10
C ASP A 24 -12.77 -3.69 -12.80
N VAL A 25 -12.04 -2.58 -12.67
CA VAL A 25 -11.18 -2.28 -11.51
C VAL A 25 -11.41 -0.85 -11.05
N CYS A 26 -11.55 -0.70 -9.73
CA CYS A 26 -11.75 0.61 -9.13
C CYS A 26 -10.51 1.50 -9.28
N SER A 27 -10.73 2.81 -9.33
CA SER A 27 -9.64 3.78 -9.50
C SER A 27 -8.58 3.66 -8.41
N THR A 28 -8.98 3.44 -7.15
CA THR A 28 -8.06 3.27 -6.02
C THR A 28 -7.11 2.10 -6.21
N CYS A 29 -7.58 0.95 -6.70
CA CYS A 29 -6.73 -0.21 -6.95
C CYS A 29 -5.75 0.02 -8.11
N VAL A 30 -6.19 0.63 -9.21
CA VAL A 30 -5.29 0.94 -10.34
C VAL A 30 -4.24 1.98 -9.94
N ILE A 31 -4.63 3.02 -9.20
CA ILE A 31 -3.72 4.04 -8.69
C ILE A 31 -2.71 3.41 -7.71
N ARG A 32 -3.15 2.51 -6.82
CA ARG A 32 -2.28 1.81 -5.88
C ARG A 32 -1.19 1.02 -6.61
N LEU A 33 -1.53 0.29 -7.68
CA LEU A 33 -0.55 -0.43 -8.49
C LEU A 33 0.46 0.51 -9.13
N ARG A 34 0.00 1.63 -9.70
CA ARG A 34 0.87 2.61 -10.36
C ARG A 34 1.78 3.34 -9.39
N PHE A 35 1.23 3.82 -8.28
CA PHE A 35 1.94 4.69 -7.35
C PHE A 35 2.82 3.91 -6.36
N ILE A 36 2.34 2.75 -5.87
CA ILE A 36 3.00 2.01 -4.79
C ILE A 36 3.83 0.86 -5.34
N CYS A 37 3.35 0.20 -6.38
CA CYS A 37 4.03 -0.96 -6.98
C CYS A 37 4.81 -0.63 -8.24
N ASP A 38 4.75 0.61 -8.74
CA ASP A 38 5.30 1.04 -10.04
C ASP A 38 4.88 0.13 -11.21
N ASP A 39 3.66 -0.45 -11.14
CA ASP A 39 3.12 -1.30 -12.19
C ASP A 39 2.09 -0.53 -13.02
N ARG A 40 2.42 -0.29 -14.29
CA ARG A 40 1.61 0.47 -15.25
C ARG A 40 0.78 -0.40 -16.17
N ARG A 41 0.77 -1.72 -15.95
CA ARG A 41 0.00 -2.66 -16.77
C ARG A 41 -1.47 -2.68 -16.36
N CYS A 42 -2.33 -3.00 -17.31
CA CYS A 42 -3.73 -3.29 -17.03
C CYS A 42 -3.85 -4.53 -16.14
N CYS A 43 -4.64 -4.48 -15.07
CA CYS A 43 -4.86 -5.62 -14.18
C CYS A 43 -5.49 -6.82 -14.89
N ILE A 44 -6.27 -6.56 -15.94
CA ILE A 44 -7.05 -7.55 -16.67
C ILE A 44 -6.21 -8.18 -17.80
N CYS A 45 -5.82 -7.41 -18.82
CA CYS A 45 -5.11 -7.95 -19.98
C CYS A 45 -3.58 -7.88 -19.91
N LYS A 46 -3.01 -7.29 -18.84
CA LYS A 46 -1.56 -7.10 -18.64
C LYS A 46 -0.83 -6.24 -19.69
N SER A 47 -1.55 -5.63 -20.62
CA SER A 47 -0.99 -4.65 -21.56
C SER A 47 -0.46 -3.43 -20.83
N ASP A 48 0.69 -2.92 -21.27
CA ASP A 48 1.25 -1.67 -20.76
C ASP A 48 0.32 -0.49 -21.06
N SER A 49 0.15 0.40 -20.08
CA SER A 49 -0.68 1.59 -20.23
C SER A 49 0.02 2.79 -19.58
N ASN A 50 0.66 3.62 -20.40
CA ASN A 50 1.38 4.81 -19.92
C ASN A 50 0.44 5.91 -19.40
N LEU A 51 -0.79 5.92 -19.88
CA LEU A 51 -1.83 6.86 -19.45
C LEU A 51 -3.07 6.08 -19.05
N ILE A 52 -3.78 6.56 -18.03
CA ILE A 52 -5.10 6.06 -17.67
C ILE A 52 -6.08 7.22 -17.53
N PHE A 53 -7.36 6.89 -17.67
CA PHE A 53 -8.46 7.79 -17.44
C PHE A 53 -9.33 7.28 -16.29
N VAL A 54 -9.70 8.19 -15.40
CA VAL A 54 -10.51 7.96 -14.22
C VAL A 54 -11.83 8.69 -14.38
N THR A 55 -12.92 7.96 -14.16
CA THR A 55 -14.29 8.45 -14.30
C THR A 55 -15.22 7.70 -13.37
N LYS A 56 -16.36 8.33 -13.06
CA LYS A 56 -17.44 7.69 -12.30
C LYS A 56 -18.00 6.50 -13.09
N ALA A 57 -18.21 5.38 -12.41
CA ALA A 57 -18.89 4.23 -12.96
C ALA A 57 -20.40 4.42 -12.86
N LEU A 58 -21.08 4.37 -14.01
CA LEU A 58 -22.52 4.60 -14.18
C LEU A 58 -23.14 3.49 -15.05
N GLY A 59 -22.58 2.28 -14.99
CA GLY A 59 -22.95 1.17 -15.88
C GLY A 59 -22.80 1.56 -17.35
N ASP A 60 -23.87 1.37 -18.13
CA ASP A 60 -23.92 1.70 -19.56
C ASP A 60 -23.71 3.20 -19.85
N TYR A 61 -23.95 4.08 -18.87
CA TYR A 61 -23.75 5.53 -19.00
C TYR A 61 -22.34 5.99 -18.60
N THR A 62 -21.44 5.06 -18.28
CA THR A 62 -20.05 5.38 -17.94
C THR A 62 -19.37 6.07 -19.12
N ARG A 63 -18.84 7.27 -18.90
CA ARG A 63 -18.11 8.01 -19.92
C ARG A 63 -16.90 7.20 -20.40
N THR A 64 -16.74 7.10 -21.72
CA THR A 64 -15.62 6.40 -22.35
C THR A 64 -14.76 7.35 -23.17
N ILE A 65 -13.45 7.20 -23.03
CA ILE A 65 -12.45 7.81 -23.92
C ILE A 65 -11.82 6.67 -24.69
N ASN A 66 -12.08 6.64 -25.99
CA ASN A 66 -11.57 5.59 -26.88
C ASN A 66 -10.22 5.99 -27.49
N ASP A 67 -9.97 7.29 -27.63
CA ASP A 67 -8.75 7.81 -28.23
C ASP A 67 -7.91 8.57 -27.20
N PHE A 68 -6.92 7.88 -26.64
CA PHE A 68 -5.97 8.45 -25.68
C PHE A 68 -4.94 9.36 -26.34
N SER A 69 -4.85 9.41 -27.67
CA SER A 69 -3.95 10.32 -28.38
C SER A 69 -4.40 11.79 -28.29
N LEU A 70 -5.66 12.01 -27.89
CA LEU A 70 -6.22 13.35 -27.67
C LEU A 70 -5.69 14.02 -26.39
N PHE A 71 -5.09 13.24 -25.49
CA PHE A 71 -4.47 13.81 -24.29
C PHE A 71 -3.16 14.51 -24.65
N PRO A 72 -2.84 15.64 -23.98
CA PRO A 72 -1.54 16.29 -24.13
C PRO A 72 -0.38 15.29 -23.96
N SER A 73 0.65 15.39 -24.80
CA SER A 73 1.82 14.51 -24.73
C SER A 73 2.74 14.80 -23.54
N GLN A 74 2.71 16.03 -23.03
CA GLN A 74 3.47 16.48 -21.86
C GLN A 74 2.59 17.30 -20.91
N PRO A 75 1.63 16.66 -20.24
CA PRO A 75 0.79 17.33 -19.26
C PRO A 75 1.61 17.72 -18.03
N ARG A 76 1.18 18.81 -17.38
CA ARG A 76 1.67 19.18 -16.04
C ARG A 76 0.61 18.84 -15.01
N GLU A 77 1.05 18.55 -13.80
CA GLU A 77 0.18 18.38 -12.63
C GLU A 77 -0.90 19.47 -12.55
N GLY A 78 -2.17 19.07 -12.40
CA GLY A 78 -3.30 19.98 -12.32
C GLY A 78 -4.18 20.01 -13.56
N ARG A 79 -4.78 21.16 -13.84
CA ARG A 79 -5.82 21.27 -14.88
C ARG A 79 -5.18 21.15 -16.27
N ALA A 80 -5.71 20.22 -17.07
CA ALA A 80 -5.30 19.94 -18.44
C ALA A 80 -6.53 19.94 -19.35
N GLY A 81 -6.89 21.11 -19.88
CA GLY A 81 -8.12 21.29 -20.66
C GLY A 81 -9.38 21.07 -19.81
N PRO A 82 -10.30 20.17 -20.22
CA PRO A 82 -11.48 19.82 -19.42
C PRO A 82 -11.19 18.83 -18.29
N TYR A 83 -9.98 18.26 -18.24
CA TYR A 83 -9.59 17.21 -17.30
C TYR A 83 -8.59 17.73 -16.25
N TRP A 84 -8.33 16.89 -15.27
CA TRP A 84 -7.27 17.06 -14.27
C TRP A 84 -6.26 15.94 -14.41
N TYR A 85 -4.97 16.26 -14.38
CA TYR A 85 -3.88 15.32 -14.53
C TYR A 85 -3.10 15.19 -13.22
N HIS A 86 -2.86 13.95 -12.81
CA HIS A 86 -1.96 13.60 -11.71
C HIS A 86 -0.69 12.95 -12.25
N GLU A 87 0.44 13.60 -12.04
CA GLU A 87 1.74 13.28 -12.65
C GLU A 87 2.28 11.94 -12.15
N ASP A 88 2.29 11.73 -10.83
CA ASP A 88 2.87 10.51 -10.21
C ASP A 88 2.15 9.23 -10.62
N THR A 89 0.89 9.33 -11.05
CA THR A 89 0.07 8.17 -11.45
C THR A 89 -0.24 8.15 -12.94
N GLN A 90 0.17 9.20 -13.68
CA GLN A 90 -0.13 9.40 -15.09
C GLN A 90 -1.63 9.25 -15.42
N ALA A 91 -2.47 9.79 -14.54
CA ALA A 91 -3.91 9.62 -14.60
C ALA A 91 -4.61 10.94 -14.93
N TYR A 92 -5.55 10.86 -15.88
CA TYR A 92 -6.51 11.92 -16.14
C TYR A 92 -7.81 11.65 -15.40
N PHE A 93 -8.44 12.71 -14.90
CA PHE A 93 -9.71 12.68 -14.19
C PHE A 93 -10.66 13.67 -14.84
N ASP A 94 -11.91 13.29 -15.01
CA ASP A 94 -12.97 14.21 -15.41
C ASP A 94 -13.76 14.81 -14.25
N ASP A 95 -13.42 14.42 -13.03
CA ASP A 95 -13.98 14.96 -11.80
C ASP A 95 -12.87 15.55 -10.91
N LEU A 96 -13.11 16.77 -10.44
CA LEU A 96 -12.16 17.52 -9.61
C LEU A 96 -12.01 16.91 -8.21
N GLU A 97 -13.10 16.42 -7.62
CA GLU A 97 -13.09 15.89 -6.26
C GLU A 97 -12.36 14.55 -6.22
N GLN A 98 -12.61 13.68 -7.20
CA GLN A 98 -11.89 12.42 -7.32
C GLN A 98 -10.38 12.65 -7.54
N TYR A 99 -10.00 13.62 -8.39
CA TYR A 99 -8.61 14.01 -8.56
C TYR A 99 -7.99 14.50 -7.24
N ARG A 100 -8.68 15.36 -6.48
CA ARG A 100 -8.20 15.89 -5.20
C ARG A 100 -8.02 14.79 -4.16
N MET A 101 -8.96 13.85 -4.08
CA MET A 101 -8.90 12.71 -3.18
C MET A 101 -7.68 11.84 -3.49
N ILE A 102 -7.52 11.39 -4.74
CA ILE A 102 -6.37 10.57 -5.14
C ILE A 102 -5.04 11.31 -4.93
N LYS A 103 -4.98 12.59 -5.28
CA LYS A 103 -3.81 13.43 -5.03
C LYS A 103 -3.50 13.59 -3.54
N ALA A 104 -4.50 13.56 -2.66
CA ALA A 104 -4.29 13.57 -1.22
C ALA A 104 -3.74 12.21 -0.74
N MET A 105 -4.30 11.10 -1.24
CA MET A 105 -3.85 9.75 -0.90
C MET A 105 -2.38 9.47 -1.31
N CYS A 106 -1.95 10.03 -2.44
CA CYS A 106 -0.58 9.87 -2.94
C CYS A 106 0.45 10.76 -2.21
N LYS A 107 0.04 11.59 -1.25
CA LYS A 107 0.98 12.45 -0.51
C LYS A 107 1.50 11.76 0.74
N LEU A 108 2.75 12.09 1.08
CA LEU A 108 3.26 11.92 2.42
C LEU A 108 2.59 12.96 3.33
N SER A 109 1.58 12.52 4.09
CA SER A 109 0.88 13.34 5.08
C SER A 109 0.76 12.62 6.43
N CYS A 110 0.39 13.37 7.46
CA CYS A 110 0.11 12.83 8.79
C CYS A 110 -1.40 12.79 8.99
N SER A 111 -1.98 11.59 8.98
CA SER A 111 -3.43 11.38 9.14
C SER A 111 -3.99 11.99 10.43
N VAL A 112 -3.21 12.05 11.51
CA VAL A 112 -3.63 12.66 12.78
C VAL A 112 -3.74 14.18 12.66
N CYS A 113 -2.77 14.83 12.00
CA CYS A 113 -2.83 16.26 11.75
C CYS A 113 -3.96 16.61 10.77
N ASP A 114 -4.16 15.78 9.73
CA ASP A 114 -5.19 16.00 8.72
C ASP A 114 -6.62 15.93 9.32
N GLN A 115 -6.86 15.06 10.30
CA GLN A 115 -8.15 14.94 11.00
C GLN A 115 -8.43 16.08 11.99
N MET A 116 -7.40 16.62 12.66
CA MET A 116 -7.58 17.69 13.65
C MET A 116 -8.02 19.02 13.02
N ASP A 117 -7.70 19.26 11.74
CA ASP A 117 -8.08 20.47 11.02
C ASP A 117 -9.58 20.53 10.65
N GLU A 118 -10.31 19.41 10.64
CA GLU A 118 -11.73 19.38 10.24
C GLU A 118 -12.71 19.78 11.36
N HIS A 119 -12.29 19.76 12.62
CA HIS A 119 -13.21 19.97 13.76
C HIS A 119 -12.99 21.28 14.54
N HIS A 120 -11.89 22.00 14.30
CA HIS A 120 -11.61 23.28 14.96
C HIS A 120 -10.76 24.20 14.08
N GLN A 121 -11.36 25.22 13.43
CA GLN A 121 -11.03 26.66 13.61
C GLN A 121 -11.39 27.59 12.41
N PRO A 122 -11.64 28.89 12.68
CA PRO A 122 -12.10 29.91 11.74
C PRO A 122 -11.05 30.36 10.70
N PRO A 123 -11.46 31.09 9.64
CA PRO A 123 -10.70 31.26 8.39
C PRO A 123 -9.45 32.15 8.45
N ASN A 124 -8.98 32.60 9.63
CA ASN A 124 -8.13 33.80 9.70
C ASN A 124 -6.83 33.66 10.51
N ASP A 125 -6.40 32.44 10.88
CA ASP A 125 -5.08 32.25 11.52
C ASP A 125 -4.07 31.62 10.55
N ASN A 126 -3.18 32.46 10.03
CA ASN A 126 -2.14 32.11 9.06
C ASN A 126 -0.97 31.31 9.69
N SER A 127 -1.09 30.89 10.96
CA SER A 127 0.02 30.37 11.78
C SER A 127 0.19 28.84 11.80
N LYS A 128 -0.76 28.04 11.29
CA LYS A 128 -0.64 26.56 11.26
C LYS A 128 -0.62 26.01 9.84
N ARG A 129 0.50 26.22 9.14
CA ARG A 129 0.74 25.51 7.86
C ARG A 129 0.85 24.01 8.13
N ARG A 130 0.10 23.21 7.36
CA ARG A 130 0.22 21.74 7.37
C ARG A 130 1.69 21.33 7.19
N PRO A 131 2.20 20.41 8.03
CA PRO A 131 3.57 19.95 7.90
C PRO A 131 3.74 19.26 6.54
N LYS A 132 4.78 19.66 5.80
CA LYS A 132 5.15 19.03 4.53
C LYS A 132 6.32 18.10 4.75
N PHE A 133 6.18 16.84 4.36
CA PHE A 133 7.21 15.83 4.48
C PHE A 133 7.85 15.59 3.11
N ARG A 134 9.18 15.59 3.06
CA ARG A 134 9.93 15.29 1.83
C ARG A 134 10.21 13.79 1.68
N ASN A 135 10.21 13.05 2.78
CA ASN A 135 10.45 11.61 2.80
C ASN A 135 9.79 10.97 4.02
N ILE A 136 9.78 9.64 4.03
CA ILE A 136 9.14 8.82 5.07
C ILE A 136 9.81 9.02 6.44
N GLU A 137 11.13 9.21 6.50
CA GLU A 137 11.82 9.43 7.79
C GLU A 137 11.40 10.74 8.47
N GLN A 138 11.16 11.81 7.70
CA GLN A 138 10.60 13.04 8.25
C GLN A 138 9.19 12.83 8.83
N LEU A 139 8.35 12.04 8.15
CA LEU A 139 7.03 11.70 8.65
C LEU A 139 7.10 10.85 9.93
N LYS A 140 7.95 9.82 9.95
CA LYS A 140 8.20 8.98 11.14
C LYS A 140 8.68 9.81 12.32
N GLY A 141 9.64 10.70 12.10
CA GLY A 141 10.12 11.63 13.13
C GLY A 141 9.01 12.53 13.65
N HIS A 142 8.17 13.08 12.78
CA HIS A 142 7.02 13.89 13.17
C HIS A 142 6.00 13.12 14.02
N LEU A 143 5.61 11.92 13.58
CA LEU A 143 4.69 11.04 14.32
C LEU A 143 5.24 10.71 15.71
N TYR A 144 6.53 10.41 15.79
CA TYR A 144 7.19 10.13 17.06
C TYR A 144 7.23 11.35 17.99
N HIS A 145 7.71 12.50 17.50
CA HIS A 145 7.93 13.65 18.37
C HIS A 145 6.61 14.31 18.79
N ARG A 146 5.68 14.49 17.85
CA ARG A 146 4.45 15.26 18.06
C ARG A 146 3.27 14.42 18.54
N HIS A 147 3.14 13.18 18.05
CA HIS A 147 1.97 12.34 18.33
C HIS A 147 2.29 11.14 19.23
N LYS A 148 3.57 10.85 19.51
CA LYS A 148 4.01 9.63 20.22
C LYS A 148 3.53 8.34 19.54
N LEU A 149 3.37 8.40 18.21
CA LEU A 149 2.93 7.31 17.37
C LEU A 149 4.06 6.81 16.48
N PHE A 150 3.95 5.54 16.08
CA PHE A 150 4.93 4.82 15.29
C PHE A 150 4.22 4.07 14.17
N MET A 151 4.93 3.86 13.07
CA MET A 151 4.56 2.92 12.01
C MET A 151 5.40 1.65 12.15
N CYS A 152 4.82 0.48 11.86
CA CYS A 152 5.57 -0.77 11.80
C CYS A 152 6.49 -0.75 10.57
N SER A 153 7.81 -0.93 10.76
CA SER A 153 8.77 -0.93 9.65
C SER A 153 8.54 -2.08 8.67
N LEU A 154 8.20 -3.27 9.19
CA LEU A 154 7.89 -4.45 8.38
C LEU A 154 6.67 -4.19 7.51
N CYS A 155 5.59 -3.59 8.05
CA CYS A 155 4.42 -3.24 7.25
C CYS A 155 4.67 -2.10 6.27
N LEU A 156 5.54 -1.14 6.60
CA LEU A 156 5.90 -0.08 5.66
C LEU A 156 6.62 -0.65 4.42
N GLU A 157 7.43 -1.69 4.60
CA GLU A 157 8.15 -2.35 3.51
C GLU A 157 7.26 -3.34 2.74
N GLY A 158 6.56 -4.21 3.48
CA GLY A 158 5.80 -5.33 2.93
C GLY A 158 4.38 -5.00 2.48
N ARG A 159 3.67 -4.10 3.17
CA ARG A 159 2.26 -3.81 2.90
C ARG A 159 2.12 -2.70 1.84
N LYS A 160 1.64 -3.06 0.65
CA LYS A 160 1.49 -2.16 -0.51
C LYS A 160 0.20 -1.32 -0.43
N ILE A 161 0.08 -0.50 0.62
CA ILE A 161 -1.03 0.44 0.83
C ILE A 161 -0.54 1.88 0.89
N PHE A 162 -1.43 2.86 0.70
CA PHE A 162 -1.02 4.26 0.74
C PHE A 162 -0.52 4.63 2.13
N ILE A 163 0.41 5.59 2.21
CA ILE A 163 1.00 5.99 3.50
C ILE A 163 -0.06 6.55 4.46
N CYS A 164 -1.08 7.23 3.94
CA CYS A 164 -2.21 7.70 4.74
C CYS A 164 -3.10 6.56 5.29
N GLU A 165 -3.06 5.37 4.69
CA GLU A 165 -3.79 4.18 5.13
C GLU A 165 -3.00 3.34 6.16
N GLN A 166 -1.72 3.65 6.38
CA GLN A 166 -0.90 2.91 7.32
C GLN A 166 -1.38 3.12 8.76
N LYS A 167 -1.52 2.01 9.49
CA LYS A 167 -1.91 2.04 10.90
C LYS A 167 -0.81 2.70 11.73
N LEU A 168 -1.24 3.52 12.68
CA LEU A 168 -0.38 4.20 13.64
C LEU A 168 -0.54 3.55 15.01
N TYR A 169 0.59 3.32 15.67
CA TYR A 169 0.64 2.58 16.92
C TYR A 169 1.32 3.42 18.00
N THR A 170 0.80 3.36 19.23
CA THR A 170 1.63 3.68 20.40
C THR A 170 2.75 2.64 20.55
N ARG A 171 3.76 2.94 21.39
CA ARG A 171 4.85 1.98 21.62
C ARG A 171 4.37 0.62 22.12
N SER A 172 3.39 0.60 23.02
CA SER A 172 2.82 -0.64 23.58
C SER A 172 2.07 -1.42 22.50
N GLN A 173 1.24 -0.73 21.71
CA GLN A 173 0.49 -1.35 20.61
C GLN A 173 1.43 -1.91 19.55
N LEU A 174 2.49 -1.20 19.17
CA LEU A 174 3.45 -1.70 18.18
C LEU A 174 4.14 -3.00 18.64
N ASN A 175 4.48 -3.10 19.93
CA ASN A 175 5.05 -4.33 20.47
C ASN A 175 4.06 -5.50 20.43
N LYS A 176 2.78 -5.27 20.72
CA LYS A 176 1.72 -6.28 20.59
C LYS A 176 1.48 -6.69 19.13
N HIS A 177 1.44 -5.71 18.23
CA HIS A 177 1.31 -5.93 16.78
C HIS A 177 2.41 -6.86 16.26
N ILE A 178 3.68 -6.58 16.58
CA ILE A 178 4.81 -7.39 16.11
C ILE A 178 4.77 -8.80 16.72
N LYS A 179 4.45 -8.95 18.01
CA LYS A 179 4.63 -10.23 18.71
C LYS A 179 3.45 -11.20 18.62
N THR A 180 2.23 -10.68 18.65
CA THR A 180 1.05 -11.51 18.90
C THR A 180 -0.07 -11.29 17.90
N GLY A 181 -0.15 -10.12 17.26
CA GLY A 181 -1.32 -9.69 16.49
C GLY A 181 -2.57 -9.73 17.38
N THR A 182 -3.13 -8.60 17.80
CA THR A 182 -4.27 -8.64 18.74
C THR A 182 -5.44 -7.88 18.19
N SER A 183 -6.67 -8.29 18.50
CA SER A 183 -7.85 -7.61 17.94
C SER A 183 -7.97 -6.17 18.43
N GLU A 184 -7.43 -5.88 19.62
CA GLU A 184 -7.29 -4.51 20.16
C GLU A 184 -6.45 -3.57 19.27
N VAL A 185 -5.52 -4.14 18.50
CA VAL A 185 -4.46 -3.38 17.80
C VAL A 185 -4.60 -3.50 16.29
N ASP A 186 -5.00 -4.67 15.81
CA ASP A 186 -4.90 -5.07 14.42
C ASP A 186 -6.26 -5.19 13.73
N GLY A 187 -7.36 -4.89 14.42
CA GLY A 187 -8.73 -5.00 13.90
C GLY A 187 -9.38 -6.31 14.32
N ASP A 188 -10.63 -6.52 13.94
CA ASP A 188 -11.31 -7.77 14.26
C ASP A 188 -10.74 -8.96 13.46
N GLU A 189 -11.25 -10.17 13.70
CA GLU A 189 -10.77 -11.37 12.99
C GLU A 189 -10.98 -11.27 11.47
N SER A 190 -12.00 -10.53 11.02
CA SER A 190 -12.24 -10.30 9.60
C SER A 190 -11.22 -9.36 8.99
N ASP A 191 -10.85 -8.29 9.71
CA ASP A 191 -9.82 -7.33 9.30
C ASP A 191 -8.41 -7.94 9.28
N ARG A 192 -8.14 -8.85 10.23
CA ARG A 192 -6.80 -9.42 10.46
C ARG A 192 -6.46 -10.54 9.50
N GLY A 193 -7.45 -11.24 8.94
CA GLY A 193 -7.21 -12.35 8.00
C GLY A 193 -6.25 -13.41 8.54
N GLY A 194 -6.30 -13.70 9.85
CA GLY A 194 -5.40 -14.63 10.52
C GLY A 194 -4.03 -14.05 10.92
N PHE A 195 -3.78 -12.76 10.78
CA PHE A 195 -2.53 -12.11 11.19
C PHE A 195 -2.31 -12.25 12.70
N SER A 196 -1.38 -13.11 13.12
CA SER A 196 -1.01 -13.41 14.52
C SER A 196 0.33 -12.78 14.94
N GLY A 197 0.72 -11.69 14.26
CA GLY A 197 2.00 -11.03 14.46
C GLY A 197 3.03 -11.42 13.41
N HIS A 198 4.18 -10.75 13.47
CA HIS A 198 5.28 -10.97 12.55
C HIS A 198 6.10 -12.19 12.99
N PRO A 199 6.38 -13.15 12.09
CA PRO A 199 7.15 -14.35 12.45
C PRO A 199 8.60 -14.00 12.75
N PHE A 200 9.22 -14.75 13.66
CA PHE A 200 10.59 -14.53 14.11
C PHE A 200 11.49 -15.68 13.67
N CYS A 201 12.72 -15.35 13.28
CA CYS A 201 13.75 -16.36 13.16
C CYS A 201 14.09 -16.94 14.55
N GLN A 202 14.04 -18.26 14.68
CA GLN A 202 14.32 -18.95 15.94
C GLN A 202 15.79 -18.79 16.40
N PHE A 203 16.71 -18.49 15.48
CA PHE A 203 18.13 -18.30 15.77
C PHE A 203 18.48 -16.83 15.95
N CYS A 204 18.12 -15.97 14.99
CA CYS A 204 18.46 -14.56 14.98
C CYS A 204 17.59 -13.71 15.91
N LYS A 205 16.38 -14.20 16.26
CA LYS A 205 15.36 -13.47 17.03
C LYS A 205 14.92 -12.14 16.38
N SER A 206 15.19 -11.98 15.09
CA SER A 206 14.72 -10.86 14.27
C SER A 206 13.32 -11.17 13.70
N PRO A 207 12.41 -10.18 13.67
CA PRO A 207 11.10 -10.34 13.06
C PRO A 207 11.15 -10.14 11.54
N PHE A 208 10.24 -10.81 10.83
CA PHE A 208 10.07 -10.75 9.38
C PHE A 208 8.63 -10.35 9.01
N TYR A 209 8.42 -9.81 7.81
CA TYR A 209 7.09 -9.36 7.40
C TYR A 209 6.06 -10.50 7.41
N GLY A 210 6.39 -11.64 6.80
CA GLY A 210 5.58 -12.85 6.82
C GLY A 210 6.42 -14.11 6.70
N GLU A 211 5.74 -15.25 6.53
CA GLU A 211 6.38 -16.56 6.49
C GLU A 211 7.30 -16.73 5.27
N ASN A 212 6.99 -16.07 4.15
CA ASN A 212 7.81 -16.14 2.93
C ASN A 212 9.18 -15.47 3.12
N GLU A 213 9.19 -14.29 3.76
CA GLU A 213 10.43 -13.58 4.08
C GLU A 213 11.24 -14.35 5.12
N LEU A 214 10.57 -14.92 6.13
CA LEU A 214 11.24 -15.79 7.10
C LEU A 214 11.81 -17.04 6.41
N TYR A 215 11.07 -17.71 5.54
CA TYR A 215 11.55 -18.88 4.81
C TYR A 215 12.77 -18.55 3.94
N SER A 216 12.73 -17.41 3.25
CA SER A 216 13.85 -16.94 2.43
C SER A 216 15.10 -16.72 3.29
N HIS A 217 14.96 -16.07 4.45
CA HIS A 217 16.04 -15.91 5.42
C HIS A 217 16.55 -17.26 5.95
N MET A 218 15.64 -18.16 6.35
CA MET A 218 15.98 -19.47 6.88
C MET A 218 16.78 -20.31 5.88
N SER A 219 16.44 -20.23 4.60
CA SER A 219 17.10 -21.00 3.55
C SER A 219 18.42 -20.40 3.07
N SER A 220 18.66 -19.09 3.25
CA SER A 220 19.91 -18.44 2.86
C SER A 220 20.92 -18.32 4.00
N ASP A 221 20.45 -18.06 5.22
CA ASP A 221 21.30 -17.64 6.34
C ASP A 221 21.48 -18.73 7.40
N HIS A 222 20.78 -19.86 7.25
CA HIS A 222 20.88 -21.03 8.13
C HIS A 222 21.12 -22.31 7.32
N TYR A 223 21.74 -23.29 7.97
CA TYR A 223 22.22 -24.51 7.33
C TYR A 223 21.17 -25.62 7.42
N THR A 224 21.10 -26.47 6.39
CA THR A 224 20.25 -27.67 6.39
C THR A 224 21.11 -28.91 6.14
N CYS A 225 20.76 -30.03 6.75
CA CYS A 225 21.43 -31.30 6.48
C CYS A 225 20.89 -31.92 5.18
N HIS A 226 21.69 -31.93 4.11
CA HIS A 226 21.28 -32.52 2.83
C HIS A 226 21.03 -34.03 2.91
N LEU A 227 21.62 -34.74 3.88
CA LEU A 227 21.36 -36.17 4.10
C LEU A 227 20.00 -36.38 4.75
N CYS A 228 19.67 -35.64 5.81
CA CYS A 228 18.35 -35.71 6.47
C CYS A 228 17.24 -35.25 5.52
N GLN A 229 17.48 -34.22 4.73
CA GLN A 229 16.52 -33.72 3.74
C GLN A 229 16.19 -34.76 2.66
N ARG A 230 17.17 -35.59 2.25
CA ARG A 230 16.93 -36.72 1.33
C ARG A 230 16.18 -37.88 2.00
N GLN A 231 16.42 -38.12 3.28
CA GLN A 231 15.73 -39.16 4.05
C GLN A 231 14.28 -38.78 4.37
N HIS A 232 14.01 -37.49 4.56
CA HIS A 232 12.69 -36.95 4.88
C HIS A 232 12.30 -35.80 3.94
N PRO A 233 11.90 -36.11 2.69
CA PRO A 233 11.49 -35.10 1.73
C PRO A 233 10.35 -34.23 2.27
N GLY A 234 10.54 -32.90 2.24
CA GLY A 234 9.57 -31.92 2.72
C GLY A 234 9.73 -31.51 4.19
N GLN A 235 10.62 -32.14 4.96
CA GLN A 235 10.99 -31.68 6.30
C GLN A 235 12.29 -30.86 6.23
N TYR A 236 12.23 -29.60 6.64
CA TYR A 236 13.39 -28.72 6.70
C TYR A 236 13.82 -28.54 8.16
N GLU A 237 14.90 -29.21 8.54
CA GLU A 237 15.61 -28.93 9.79
C GLU A 237 16.72 -27.91 9.53
N TYR A 238 16.58 -26.74 10.15
CA TYR A 238 17.56 -25.67 10.06
C TYR A 238 18.48 -25.68 11.28
N HIS A 239 19.74 -25.33 11.05
CA HIS A 239 20.80 -25.21 12.06
C HIS A 239 21.39 -23.81 11.98
N LYS A 240 21.75 -23.26 13.15
CA LYS A 240 22.25 -21.88 13.24
C LYS A 240 23.53 -21.68 12.44
N ASN A 241 24.47 -22.62 12.54
CA ASN A 241 25.77 -22.62 11.86
C ASN A 241 26.21 -24.07 11.53
N TYR A 242 27.38 -24.19 10.89
CA TYR A 242 27.95 -25.47 10.49
C TYR A 242 28.38 -26.34 11.70
N ASP A 243 28.87 -25.74 12.79
CA ASP A 243 29.24 -26.46 14.02
C ASP A 243 28.01 -27.16 14.65
N ASP A 244 26.85 -26.48 14.69
CA ASP A 244 25.59 -27.04 15.18
C ASP A 244 25.01 -28.11 14.24
N LEU A 245 25.45 -28.13 12.98
CA LEU A 245 25.10 -29.15 12.01
C LEU A 245 25.97 -30.40 12.19
N GLU A 246 27.28 -30.26 12.37
CA GLU A 246 28.21 -31.39 12.57
C GLU A 246 28.07 -32.07 13.94
N ALA A 247 27.55 -31.35 14.95
CA ALA A 247 27.34 -31.90 16.29
C ALA A 247 26.17 -32.90 16.40
N ARG A 248 25.44 -33.17 15.31
CA ARG A 248 24.30 -34.09 15.22
C ARG A 248 24.60 -35.27 14.29
#